data_AF-A0A855EM78-F1
#
_entry.id   AF-A0A855EM78-F1
#
_cell.length_a   1.000
_cell.length_b   1.000
_cell.length_c   1.000
_cell.angle_alpha   90.00
_cell.angle_beta   90.00
_cell.angle_gamma   90.00
#
_symmetry.space_group_name_H-M   'P 1'
#
loop_
_entity.id
_entity.type
_entity.pdbx_description
1 polymer ?
#
loop_
_entity_poly.entity_id
_entity_poly.type
_entity_poly.pdbx_seq_one_letter_code
_entity_poly.pdbx_strand_id
1 'polypeptide(L)'
;MTDDEKRKLYRAWAEDLDGLIPFPDACRDLTCGAITRKGTPCKMTALYSSGRCKLHGGKSTGAKTPEGKSRQLEGFRRWLAEKRIAGAGAQDEGTQ
;
A
#
# COMPACT_ATOMS: atom_id res chain seq x y z
N MET A 1 -12.30 -11.07 -9.30
CA MET A 1 -11.76 -9.75 -8.95
C MET A 1 -10.53 -9.96 -8.08
N THR A 2 -9.39 -9.42 -8.51
CA THR A 2 -8.13 -9.43 -7.76
C THR A 2 -8.24 -8.56 -6.51
N ASP A 3 -7.34 -8.75 -5.54
CA ASP A 3 -7.30 -7.97 -4.30
C ASP A 3 -7.11 -6.48 -4.58
N ASP A 4 -6.35 -6.13 -5.62
CA ASP A 4 -6.12 -4.76 -6.06
C ASP A 4 -7.37 -4.12 -6.68
N GLU A 5 -8.12 -4.88 -7.48
CA GLU A 5 -9.41 -4.42 -8.00
C GLU A 5 -10.43 -4.20 -6.87
N LYS A 6 -10.53 -5.13 -5.90
CA LYS A 6 -11.37 -4.94 -4.71
C LYS A 6 -10.97 -3.69 -3.93
N ARG A 7 -9.67 -3.42 -3.81
CA ARG A 7 -9.16 -2.21 -3.12
C ARG A 7 -9.48 -0.93 -3.87
N LYS A 8 -9.39 -0.91 -5.20
CA LYS A 8 -9.81 0.23 -6.03
C LYS A 8 -11.30 0.49 -5.87
N LEU A 9 -12.12 -0.56 -5.90
CA LEU A 9 -13.57 -0.49 -5.72
C LEU A 9 -13.94 0.03 -4.32
N TYR A 10 -13.29 -0.49 -3.27
CA TYR A 10 -13.49 -0.02 -1.90
C TYR A 10 -13.16 1.47 -1.75
N ARG A 11 -12.06 1.94 -2.37
CA ARG A 11 -11.67 3.36 -2.33
C ARG A 11 -12.69 4.25 -3.02
N ALA A 12 -13.13 3.86 -4.22
CA ALA A 12 -14.15 4.61 -4.95
C ALA A 12 -15.45 4.73 -4.13
N TRP A 13 -15.90 3.64 -3.50
CA TRP A 13 -17.03 3.68 -2.58
C TRP A 13 -16.78 4.59 -1.37
N ALA A 14 -15.58 4.54 -0.78
CA ALA A 14 -15.26 5.35 0.40
C ALA A 14 -15.04 6.85 0.08
N GLU A 15 -14.78 7.20 -1.18
CA GLU A 15 -14.65 8.57 -1.67
C GLU A 15 -16.00 9.17 -2.09
N ASP A 16 -17.03 8.34 -2.26
CA ASP A 16 -18.41 8.77 -2.54
C ASP A 16 -19.05 9.40 -1.30
N LEU A 17 -18.87 10.71 -1.17
CA LEU A 17 -19.42 11.50 -0.06
C LEU A 17 -20.95 11.64 -0.15
N ASP A 18 -21.52 11.50 -1.35
CA ASP A 18 -22.95 11.61 -1.59
C ASP A 18 -23.72 10.34 -1.15
N GLY A 19 -23.00 9.23 -0.90
CA GLY A 19 -23.56 7.97 -0.41
C GLY A 19 -24.50 7.29 -1.41
N LEU A 20 -24.38 7.64 -2.69
CA LEU A 20 -25.20 7.09 -3.78
C LEU A 20 -24.72 5.70 -4.20
N ILE A 21 -23.46 5.37 -3.92
CA ILE A 21 -22.88 4.07 -4.20
C ILE A 21 -23.16 3.13 -3.01
N PRO A 22 -23.98 2.07 -3.19
CA PRO A 22 -24.16 1.08 -2.14
C PRO A 22 -22.85 0.35 -1.86
N PHE A 23 -22.68 -0.14 -0.63
CA PHE A 23 -21.48 -0.89 -0.26
C PHE A 23 -21.28 -2.10 -1.20
N PRO A 24 -20.14 -2.21 -1.91
CA PRO A 24 -19.95 -3.26 -2.90
C PRO A 24 -19.85 -4.66 -2.27
N ASP A 25 -20.65 -5.61 -2.73
CA ASP A 25 -20.66 -6.98 -2.20
C ASP A 25 -19.29 -7.67 -2.31
N ALA A 26 -18.56 -7.39 -3.40
CA ALA A 26 -17.20 -7.90 -3.63
C ALA A 26 -16.18 -7.44 -2.56
N CYS A 27 -16.51 -6.42 -1.77
CA CYS A 27 -15.65 -5.86 -0.72
C CYS A 27 -16.01 -6.34 0.69
N ARG A 28 -17.05 -7.17 0.89
CA ARG A 28 -17.49 -7.63 2.22
C ARG A 28 -16.44 -8.46 2.97
N ASP A 29 -15.62 -9.19 2.23
CA ASP A 29 -14.53 -10.02 2.75
C ASP A 29 -13.16 -9.31 2.70
N LEU A 30 -13.12 -8.01 2.37
CA LEU A 30 -11.86 -7.30 2.20
C LEU A 30 -11.12 -7.16 3.53
N THR A 31 -9.86 -7.61 3.54
CA THR A 31 -8.95 -7.41 4.67
C THR A 31 -7.88 -6.37 4.37
N CYS A 32 -7.20 -5.91 5.40
CA CYS A 32 -6.13 -4.94 5.27
C CYS A 32 -5.01 -5.41 4.31
N GLY A 33 -4.67 -6.70 4.31
CA GLY A 33 -3.72 -7.32 3.38
C GLY A 33 -2.26 -6.85 3.47
N ALA A 34 -1.95 -5.78 4.21
CA ALA A 34 -0.59 -5.31 4.44
C ALA A 34 0.26 -6.41 5.09
N ILE A 35 1.51 -6.57 4.64
CA ILE A 35 2.44 -7.54 5.21
C ILE A 35 2.83 -7.08 6.61
N THR A 36 2.56 -7.94 7.59
CA THR A 36 2.91 -7.70 8.99
C THR A 36 4.40 -7.96 9.22
N ARG A 37 4.90 -7.58 10.39
CA ARG A 37 6.28 -7.91 10.81
C ARG A 37 6.60 -9.41 10.79
N LYS A 38 5.59 -10.28 10.85
CA LYS A 38 5.74 -11.74 10.77
C LYS A 38 5.80 -12.27 9.33
N GLY A 39 5.76 -11.40 8.31
CA GLY A 39 5.73 -11.80 6.90
C GLY A 39 4.36 -12.25 6.39
N THR A 40 3.33 -12.30 7.25
CA THR A 40 1.98 -12.73 6.86
C THR A 40 1.06 -11.53 6.57
N PRO A 41 0.05 -11.65 5.69
CA PRO A 41 -0.94 -10.60 5.45
C PRO A 41 -1.79 -10.25 6.67
N CYS A 42 -2.09 -8.96 6.85
CA CYS A 42 -2.96 -8.48 7.92
C CYS A 42 -4.43 -8.83 7.67
N LYS A 43 -5.05 -9.55 8.62
CA LYS A 43 -6.43 -10.05 8.54
C LYS A 43 -7.51 -9.08 9.07
N MET A 44 -7.13 -7.88 9.51
CA MET A 44 -8.08 -6.92 10.09
C MET A 44 -9.05 -6.39 9.03
N THR A 45 -10.34 -6.38 9.35
CA THR A 45 -11.46 -5.98 8.47
C THR A 45 -12.01 -4.58 8.75
N ALA A 46 -11.65 -3.96 9.87
CA ALA A 46 -11.95 -2.56 10.14
C ALA A 46 -11.04 -1.65 9.30
N LEU A 47 -11.50 -1.32 8.09
CA LEU A 47 -10.76 -0.54 7.10
C LEU A 47 -11.21 0.91 7.07
N TYR A 48 -10.25 1.81 6.84
CA TYR A 48 -10.50 3.23 6.55
C TYR A 48 -10.59 3.43 5.04
N SER A 49 -10.96 4.63 4.59
CA SER A 49 -11.12 4.98 3.16
C SER A 49 -9.92 4.63 2.28
N SER A 50 -8.70 4.63 2.84
CA SER A 50 -7.48 4.16 2.16
C SER A 50 -7.49 2.67 1.78
N GLY A 51 -8.46 1.89 2.27
CA GLY A 51 -8.54 0.43 2.13
C GLY A 51 -7.54 -0.30 3.03
N ARG A 52 -7.10 0.34 4.12
CA ARG A 52 -6.14 -0.21 5.10
C ARG A 52 -6.62 0.03 6.52
N CYS A 53 -6.11 -0.77 7.46
CA CYS A 53 -6.47 -0.70 8.86
C CYS A 53 -5.68 0.37 9.63
N LYS A 54 -6.10 0.71 10.85
CA LYS A 54 -5.45 1.75 11.68
C LYS A 54 -3.94 1.56 11.88
N LEU A 55 -3.46 0.33 11.86
CA LEU A 55 -2.06 -0.03 12.10
C LEU A 55 -1.18 0.05 10.83
N HIS A 56 -1.80 0.00 9.65
CA HIS A 56 -1.10 -0.08 8.37
C HIS A 56 -1.46 1.09 7.44
N GLY A 57 -1.53 2.30 8.02
CA GLY A 57 -1.76 3.53 7.26
C GLY A 57 -3.23 3.85 6.99
N GLY A 58 -4.18 3.14 7.61
CA GLY A 58 -5.62 3.40 7.48
C GLY A 58 -5.99 4.86 7.71
N LYS A 59 -5.45 5.44 8.80
CA LYS A 59 -5.64 6.85 9.18
C LYS A 59 -4.69 7.83 8.46
N SER A 60 -3.74 7.32 7.67
CA SER A 60 -2.79 8.19 6.98
C SER A 60 -3.49 8.87 5.80
N THR A 61 -3.28 10.18 5.68
CA THR A 61 -3.78 10.96 4.54
C THR A 61 -2.72 11.11 3.43
N GLY A 62 -1.52 10.55 3.64
CA GLY A 62 -0.38 10.71 2.75
C GLY A 62 0.24 12.12 2.81
N ALA A 63 1.32 12.36 2.05
CA ALA A 63 1.88 13.70 1.92
C ALA A 63 0.95 14.61 1.10
N LYS A 64 0.49 15.70 1.71
CA LYS A 64 -0.39 16.68 1.05
C LYS A 64 0.38 17.83 0.40
N THR A 65 1.55 18.19 0.94
CA THR A 65 2.35 19.31 0.42
C THR A 65 3.36 18.87 -0.64
N PRO A 66 3.77 19.75 -1.56
CA PRO A 66 4.84 19.48 -2.52
C PRO A 66 6.14 19.02 -1.86
N GLU A 67 6.53 19.67 -0.76
CA GLU A 67 7.77 19.37 -0.01
C GLU A 67 7.69 17.97 0.61
N GLY A 68 6.54 17.62 1.19
CA GLY A 68 6.30 16.30 1.75
C GLY A 68 6.37 15.20 0.69
N LYS A 69 5.82 15.44 -0.51
CA LYS A 69 5.91 14.51 -1.64
C LYS A 69 7.35 14.38 -2.14
N SER A 70 8.08 15.50 -2.25
CA SER A 70 9.48 15.51 -2.67
C SER A 70 10.35 14.68 -1.72
N ARG A 71 10.20 14.88 -0.40
CA ARG A 71 10.93 14.11 0.62
C ARG A 71 10.68 12.60 0.52
N GLN A 72 9.43 12.19 0.30
CA GLN A 72 9.11 10.77 0.11
C GLN A 72 9.77 10.20 -1.15
N LEU A 73 9.72 10.93 -2.26
CA LEU A 73 10.33 10.53 -3.52
C LEU A 73 11.85 10.43 -3.42
N GLU A 74 12.49 11.37 -2.73
CA GLU A 74 13.93 11.35 -2.45
C GLU A 74 14.33 10.10 -1.64
N GLY A 75 13.61 9.81 -0.56
CA GLY A 75 13.84 8.60 0.24
C GLY A 75 13.69 7.32 -0.59
N PHE A 76 12.69 7.26 -1.48
CA PHE A 76 12.52 6.13 -2.40
C PHE A 76 13.67 6.01 -3.41
N ARG A 77 14.14 7.13 -3.98
CA ARG A 77 15.30 7.15 -4.88
C ARG A 77 16.57 6.64 -4.19
N ARG A 78 16.81 7.02 -2.93
CA ARG A 78 17.94 6.52 -2.15
C ARG A 78 17.86 5.00 -1.95
N TRP A 79 16.69 4.49 -1.55
CA TRP A 79 16.48 3.04 -1.41
C TRP A 79 16.71 2.26 -2.71
N LEU A 80 16.27 2.79 -3.86
CA LEU A 80 16.52 2.18 -5.17
C LEU A 80 18.03 2.12 -5.50
N ALA A 81 18.78 3.18 -5.21
CA ALA A 81 20.22 3.20 -5.42
C ALA A 81 20.93 2.14 -4.57
N GLU A 82 20.57 2.04 -3.27
CA GLU A 82 21.09 1.00 -2.37
C GLU A 82 20.79 -0.42 -2.87
N LYS A 83 19.55 -0.68 -3.31
CA LYS A 83 19.15 -1.97 -3.90
C LYS A 83 19.93 -2.31 -5.16
N ARG A 84 20.23 -1.32 -6.02
CA ARG A 84 21.03 -1.52 -7.23
C ARG A 84 22.47 -1.89 -6.90
N ILE A 85 23.08 -1.23 -5.91
CA ILE A 85 24.43 -1.56 -5.42
C ILE A 85 24.45 -2.98 -4.83
N ALA A 86 23.48 -3.30 -3.97
CA ALA A 86 23.36 -4.64 -3.38
C ALA A 86 23.12 -5.75 -4.42
N GLY A 87 22.41 -5.45 -5.51
CA GLY A 87 22.22 -6.38 -6.63
C GLY A 87 23.45 -6.52 -7.52
N ALA A 88 24.25 -5.47 -7.69
CA ALA A 88 25.51 -5.50 -8.44
C ALA A 88 26.61 -6.30 -7.72
N GLY A 89 26.66 -6.25 -6.38
CA GLY A 89 27.58 -7.06 -5.56
C GLY A 89 27.21 -8.55 -5.48
N ALA A 90 26.05 -8.97 -5.99
CA ALA A 90 25.67 -10.38 -6.07
C ALA A 90 26.07 -11.04 -7.41
N GLN A 91 26.68 -10.28 -8.34
CA GLN A 91 27.05 -10.76 -9.68
C GLN A 91 28.56 -11.01 -9.87
N ASP A 92 29.39 -10.94 -8.81
CA ASP A 92 30.84 -11.21 -8.93
C ASP A 92 31.29 -12.62 -8.47
N GLU A 93 30.46 -13.40 -7.75
CA GLU A 93 30.77 -14.79 -7.42
C GLU A 93 30.28 -15.77 -8.48
N GLY A 94 30.98 -15.78 -9.63
CA GLY A 94 30.69 -16.68 -10.75
C GLY A 94 31.86 -16.80 -11.72
N THR A 95 33.06 -17.08 -11.21
CA THR A 95 34.18 -17.57 -12.02
C THR A 95 34.67 -18.90 -11.46
N GLN A 96 34.33 -19.98 -12.16
CA GLN A 96 35.20 -21.12 -12.42
C GLN A 96 34.80 -21.75 -13.74
#